data_AF-A0A966W873-F1
#
_entry.id   AF-A0A966W873-F1
#
_cell.length_a   1.000
_cell.length_b   1.000
_cell.length_c   1.000
_cell.angle_alpha   90.00
_cell.angle_beta   90.00
_cell.angle_gamma   90.00
#
_symmetry.space_group_name_H-M   'P 1'
#
loop_
_entity.id
_entity.type
_entity.pdbx_description
1 polymer ?
#
loop_
_entity_poly.entity_id
_entity_poly.type
_entity_poly.pdbx_seq_one_letter_code
_entity_poly.pdbx_strand_id
1 'polypeptide(L)'
;MRSLAAVLSDQAFLRGITRFERSLAKVLSLLLTVVLVVAALQLALGLGVDLLDLRVDWSGEGLIRLLDQVLVLLIALEVLQNLTAYLRDNVVQIELVLATALTAVSRKLIVMPPGVQKNPSDLLGLGFAAVALAASYWLVRNTQINRQPPRTAPTTACLDGDPSPPRDGGGGA
;
A
#
# COMPACT_ATOMS: atom_id res chain seq x y z
N MET A 1 15.66 27.66 -32.63
CA MET A 1 14.36 28.09 -32.07
C MET A 1 13.25 27.01 -32.10
N ARG A 2 13.35 25.93 -32.90
CA ARG A 2 12.31 24.87 -32.94
C ARG A 2 12.34 23.84 -31.80
N SER A 3 13.44 23.66 -31.07
CA SER A 3 13.51 22.65 -29.99
C SER A 3 12.94 23.10 -28.64
N LEU A 4 12.69 24.40 -28.44
CA LEU A 4 12.10 24.94 -27.20
C LEU A 4 10.57 24.75 -27.14
N ALA A 5 9.89 24.79 -28.30
CA ALA A 5 8.44 24.61 -28.37
C ALA A 5 8.00 23.16 -28.09
N ALA A 6 8.80 22.16 -28.49
CA ALA A 6 8.52 20.74 -28.24
C ALA A 6 8.75 20.33 -26.78
N VAL A 7 9.76 20.92 -26.11
CA VAL A 7 10.02 20.64 -24.69
C VAL A 7 8.94 21.26 -23.78
N LEU A 8 8.34 22.38 -24.20
CA LEU A 8 7.21 23.01 -23.50
C LEU A 8 5.90 22.22 -23.67
N SER A 9 5.67 21.61 -24.83
CA SER A 9 4.47 20.78 -25.06
C SER A 9 4.49 19.51 -24.23
N ASP A 10 5.63 18.83 -24.13
CA ASP A 10 5.74 17.59 -23.36
C ASP A 10 5.52 17.85 -21.87
N GLN A 11 6.11 18.91 -21.32
CA GLN A 11 5.88 19.25 -19.91
C GLN A 11 4.47 19.78 -19.64
N ALA A 12 3.84 20.51 -20.56
CA ALA A 12 2.45 20.95 -20.41
C ALA A 12 1.48 19.76 -20.50
N PHE A 13 1.74 18.82 -21.41
CA PHE A 13 0.97 17.61 -21.61
C PHE A 13 1.05 16.67 -20.41
N LEU A 14 2.27 16.39 -19.91
CA LEU A 14 2.46 15.58 -18.70
C LEU A 14 1.80 16.20 -17.46
N ARG A 15 1.82 17.55 -17.34
CA ARG A 15 1.07 18.27 -16.29
C ARG A 15 -0.45 18.16 -16.45
N GLY A 16 -0.95 18.01 -17.69
CA GLY A 16 -2.35 17.72 -17.97
C GLY A 16 -2.74 16.31 -17.52
N ILE A 17 -1.95 15.31 -17.91
CA ILE A 17 -2.17 13.90 -17.53
C ILE A 17 -2.15 13.74 -16.02
N THR A 18 -1.12 14.25 -15.34
CA THR A 18 -1.00 14.12 -13.87
C THR A 18 -2.15 14.81 -13.12
N ARG A 19 -2.69 15.93 -13.64
CA ARG A 19 -3.91 16.53 -13.09
C ARG A 19 -5.13 15.64 -13.31
N PHE A 20 -5.28 15.08 -14.50
CA PHE A 20 -6.37 14.16 -14.82
C PHE A 20 -6.31 12.90 -13.95
N GLU A 21 -5.14 12.28 -13.82
CA GLU A 21 -4.87 11.10 -13.00
C GLU A 21 -5.26 11.35 -11.53
N ARG A 22 -4.84 12.50 -10.96
CA ARG A 22 -5.25 12.90 -9.61
C ARG A 22 -6.75 13.15 -9.48
N SER A 23 -7.37 13.77 -10.48
CA SER A 23 -8.82 14.01 -10.47
C SER A 23 -9.58 12.69 -10.47
N LEU A 24 -9.16 11.76 -11.33
CA LEU A 24 -9.74 10.43 -11.44
C LEU A 24 -9.57 9.65 -10.14
N ALA A 25 -8.37 9.65 -9.56
CA ALA A 25 -8.10 8.99 -8.27
C ALA A 25 -8.96 9.55 -7.12
N LYS A 26 -9.21 10.87 -7.09
CA LYS A 26 -10.10 11.50 -6.10
C LYS A 26 -11.56 11.06 -6.28
N VAL A 27 -12.05 11.04 -7.51
CA VAL A 27 -13.42 10.59 -7.82
C VAL A 27 -13.59 9.11 -7.45
N LEU A 28 -12.63 8.27 -7.82
CA LEU A 28 -12.63 6.84 -7.47
C LEU A 28 -12.60 6.64 -5.95
N SER A 29 -11.78 7.41 -5.23
CA SER A 29 -11.68 7.32 -3.77
C SER A 29 -13.00 7.71 -3.10
N LEU A 30 -13.61 8.81 -3.54
CA LEU A 30 -14.91 9.23 -3.01
C LEU A 30 -16.00 8.19 -3.27
N LEU A 31 -16.07 7.67 -4.50
CA LEU A 31 -17.05 6.64 -4.87
C LEU A 31 -16.87 5.38 -4.03
N LEU A 32 -15.63 4.90 -3.88
CA LEU A 32 -15.34 3.72 -3.06
C LEU A 32 -15.68 3.95 -1.58
N THR A 33 -15.41 5.14 -1.04
CA THR A 33 -15.80 5.50 0.34
C THR A 33 -17.32 5.46 0.51
N VAL A 34 -18.10 6.01 -0.43
CA VAL A 34 -19.57 5.97 -0.36
C VAL A 34 -20.08 4.53 -0.39
N VAL A 35 -19.59 3.72 -1.33
CA VAL A 35 -19.96 2.29 -1.43
C VAL A 35 -19.62 1.55 -0.15
N LEU A 36 -18.44 1.80 0.43
CA LEU A 36 -18.00 1.18 1.67
C LEU A 36 -18.90 1.55 2.85
N VAL A 37 -19.27 2.82 2.99
CA VAL A 37 -20.19 3.28 4.05
C VAL A 37 -21.56 2.63 3.91
N VAL A 38 -22.10 2.58 2.68
CA VAL A 38 -23.40 1.94 2.40
C VAL A 38 -23.34 0.45 2.71
N ALA A 39 -22.31 -0.26 2.26
CA ALA A 39 -22.13 -1.69 2.52
C ALA A 39 -21.96 -1.99 4.01
N ALA A 40 -21.21 -1.17 4.75
CA ALA A 40 -21.06 -1.27 6.20
C ALA A 40 -22.38 -1.05 6.94
N LEU A 41 -23.16 -0.04 6.54
CA LEU A 41 -24.46 0.20 7.13
C LEU A 41 -25.43 -0.93 6.83
N GLN A 42 -25.46 -1.43 5.58
CA GLN A 42 -26.29 -2.56 5.19
C GLN A 42 -25.95 -3.81 6.00
N LEU A 43 -24.67 -4.09 6.21
CA LEU A 43 -24.21 -5.21 7.04
C LEU A 43 -24.61 -5.02 8.50
N ALA A 44 -24.42 -3.83 9.08
CA ALA A 44 -24.77 -3.55 10.47
C ALA A 44 -26.28 -3.65 10.73
N LEU A 45 -27.10 -3.11 9.83
CA LEU A 45 -28.56 -3.19 9.94
C LEU A 45 -29.05 -4.63 9.74
N GLY A 46 -28.53 -5.34 8.74
CA GLY A 46 -28.86 -6.75 8.51
C GLY A 46 -28.52 -7.61 9.72
N LEU A 47 -27.30 -7.46 10.26
CA LEU A 47 -26.87 -8.14 11.47
C LEU A 47 -27.75 -7.81 12.68
N GLY A 48 -28.16 -6.55 12.83
CA GLY A 48 -29.05 -6.11 13.91
C GLY A 48 -30.43 -6.75 13.84
N VAL A 49 -30.99 -6.92 12.63
CA VAL A 49 -32.26 -7.63 12.42
C VAL A 49 -32.10 -9.13 12.70
N ASP A 50 -31.04 -9.74 12.16
CA ASP A 50 -30.76 -11.16 12.35
C ASP A 50 -30.55 -11.52 13.83
N LEU A 51 -29.96 -10.63 14.63
CA LEU A 51 -29.75 -10.83 16.08
C LEU A 51 -31.08 -10.87 16.87
N LEU A 52 -32.11 -10.17 16.39
CA LEU A 52 -33.44 -10.14 17.01
C LEU A 52 -34.26 -11.38 16.63
N ASP A 53 -33.93 -12.02 15.50
CA ASP A 53 -34.53 -13.28 15.09
C ASP A 53 -33.71 -14.47 15.66
N LEU A 54 -34.15 -15.01 16.80
CA LEU A 54 -33.52 -16.17 17.46
C LEU A 54 -33.56 -17.47 16.63
N ARG A 55 -34.13 -17.45 15.42
CA ARG A 55 -34.17 -18.61 14.51
C ARG A 55 -32.93 -18.72 13.60
N VAL A 56 -32.05 -17.72 13.60
CA VAL A 56 -30.81 -17.74 12.81
C VAL A 56 -29.78 -18.66 13.46
N ASP A 57 -29.19 -19.57 12.67
CA ASP A 57 -28.11 -20.44 13.12
C ASP A 57 -26.75 -19.72 13.05
N TRP A 58 -26.25 -19.33 14.22
CA TRP A 58 -24.96 -18.64 14.41
C TRP A 58 -23.76 -19.58 14.49
N SER A 59 -23.96 -20.90 14.43
CA SER A 59 -22.91 -21.89 14.72
C SER A 59 -22.31 -22.57 13.48
N GLY A 60 -22.85 -22.29 12.29
CA GLY A 60 -22.38 -22.86 11.03
C GLY A 60 -22.43 -21.90 9.86
N GLU A 61 -23.38 -22.11 8.95
CA GLU A 61 -23.45 -21.40 7.68
C GLU A 61 -23.71 -19.89 7.85
N GLY A 62 -24.47 -19.49 8.87
CA GLY A 62 -24.70 -18.08 9.19
C GLY A 62 -23.41 -17.33 9.53
N LEU A 63 -22.54 -17.92 10.37
CA LEU A 63 -21.25 -17.32 10.73
C LEU A 63 -20.32 -17.19 9.52
N ILE A 64 -20.26 -18.22 8.66
CA ILE A 64 -19.44 -18.21 7.45
C ILE A 64 -19.91 -17.10 6.50
N ARG A 65 -21.24 -16.94 6.32
CA ARG A 65 -21.82 -15.86 5.48
C ARG A 65 -21.48 -14.47 6.02
N LEU A 66 -21.58 -14.27 7.34
CA LEU A 66 -21.22 -13.00 7.97
C LEU A 66 -19.73 -12.69 7.85
N LEU A 67 -18.88 -13.69 8.11
CA LEU A 67 -17.44 -13.55 7.91
C LEU A 67 -17.13 -13.20 6.45
N ASP A 68 -17.78 -13.83 5.48
CA ASP A 68 -17.59 -13.47 4.07
C ASP A 68 -17.97 -12.01 3.79
N GLN A 69 -19.12 -11.54 4.28
CA GLN A 69 -19.52 -10.13 4.11
C GLN A 69 -18.51 -9.17 4.76
N VAL A 70 -18.10 -9.42 6.01
CA VAL A 70 -17.11 -8.59 6.73
C VAL A 70 -15.79 -8.55 5.98
N LEU A 71 -15.30 -9.71 5.59
CA LEU A 71 -14.03 -9.83 4.91
C LEU A 71 -14.14 -9.11 3.51
N VAL A 72 -15.29 -9.07 2.81
CA VAL A 72 -15.46 -8.31 1.54
C VAL A 72 -15.25 -6.82 1.82
N LEU A 73 -15.80 -6.32 2.93
CA LEU A 73 -15.56 -4.95 3.38
C LEU A 73 -14.08 -4.69 3.70
N LEU A 74 -13.36 -5.66 4.26
CA LEU A 74 -11.92 -5.53 4.49
C LEU A 74 -11.13 -5.36 3.18
N ILE A 75 -11.47 -6.10 2.10
CA ILE A 75 -10.86 -5.88 0.79
C ILE A 75 -11.14 -4.45 0.30
N ALA A 76 -12.39 -3.98 0.42
CA ALA A 76 -12.74 -2.64 -0.03
C ALA A 76 -11.98 -1.56 0.77
N LEU A 77 -11.79 -1.76 2.08
CA LEU A 77 -10.97 -0.92 2.93
C LEU A 77 -9.49 -0.93 2.51
N GLU A 78 -8.93 -2.10 2.24
CA GLU A 78 -7.57 -2.27 1.74
C GLU A 78 -7.34 -1.53 0.41
N VAL A 79 -8.29 -1.64 -0.52
CA VAL A 79 -8.24 -0.91 -1.79
C VAL A 79 -8.35 0.61 -1.57
N LEU A 80 -9.19 1.06 -0.65
CA LEU A 80 -9.30 2.47 -0.29
C LEU A 80 -7.99 3.00 0.31
N GLN A 81 -7.32 2.22 1.15
CA GLN A 81 -6.00 2.55 1.70
C GLN A 81 -4.94 2.66 0.61
N ASN A 82 -4.89 1.70 -0.32
CA ASN A 82 -4.01 1.76 -1.50
C ASN A 82 -4.23 3.03 -2.32
N LEU A 83 -5.48 3.37 -2.59
CA LEU A 83 -5.83 4.54 -3.39
C LEU A 83 -5.52 5.85 -2.65
N THR A 84 -5.76 5.90 -1.34
CA THR A 84 -5.44 7.07 -0.51
C THR A 84 -3.93 7.27 -0.39
N ALA A 85 -3.15 6.19 -0.26
CA ALA A 85 -1.68 6.23 -0.27
C ALA A 85 -1.17 6.82 -1.60
N TYR A 86 -1.75 6.38 -2.72
CA TYR A 86 -1.45 6.95 -4.03
C TYR A 86 -1.77 8.46 -4.11
N LEU A 87 -2.93 8.89 -3.59
CA LEU A 87 -3.29 10.31 -3.54
C LEU A 87 -2.36 11.17 -2.67
N ARG A 88 -1.79 10.59 -1.61
CA ARG A 88 -0.89 11.29 -0.67
C ARG A 88 0.50 11.48 -1.26
N ASP A 89 1.12 10.40 -1.73
CA ASP A 89 2.54 10.40 -2.11
C ASP A 89 2.76 10.51 -3.62
N ASN A 90 1.69 10.45 -4.43
CA ASN A 90 1.72 10.42 -5.90
C ASN A 90 2.55 9.27 -6.47
N VAL A 91 2.71 8.21 -5.69
CA VAL A 91 3.44 7.01 -6.05
C VAL A 91 2.63 5.83 -5.55
N VAL A 92 2.46 4.83 -6.43
CA VAL A 92 1.85 3.57 -6.03
C VAL A 92 2.82 2.85 -5.11
N GLN A 93 2.41 2.64 -3.85
CA GLN A 93 3.19 1.87 -2.89
C GLN A 93 3.07 0.38 -3.23
N ILE A 94 4.02 -0.12 -4.02
CA ILE A 94 4.00 -1.49 -4.54
C ILE A 94 3.96 -2.51 -3.40
N GLU A 95 4.61 -2.24 -2.26
CA GLU A 95 4.57 -3.10 -1.08
C GLU A 95 3.15 -3.26 -0.54
N LEU A 96 2.38 -2.17 -0.42
CA LEU A 96 0.98 -2.20 0.03
C LEU A 96 0.10 -2.94 -0.97
N VAL A 97 0.28 -2.69 -2.27
CA VAL A 97 -0.49 -3.38 -3.33
C VAL A 97 -0.24 -4.89 -3.29
N LEU A 98 1.01 -5.33 -3.17
CA LEU A 98 1.35 -6.75 -3.08
C LEU A 98 0.82 -7.39 -1.78
N ALA A 99 0.88 -6.68 -0.66
CA ALA A 99 0.29 -7.14 0.60
C ALA A 99 -1.23 -7.34 0.46
N THR A 100 -1.93 -6.38 -0.14
CA THR A 100 -3.38 -6.50 -0.36
C THR A 100 -3.75 -7.62 -1.34
N ALA A 101 -2.93 -7.88 -2.36
CA ALA A 101 -3.13 -9.04 -3.23
C ALA A 101 -2.96 -10.36 -2.47
N LEU A 102 -1.99 -10.44 -1.57
CA LEU A 102 -1.78 -11.60 -0.71
C LEU A 102 -2.97 -11.79 0.25
N THR A 103 -3.44 -10.73 0.92
CA THR A 103 -4.64 -10.81 1.78
C THR A 103 -5.86 -11.28 0.98
N ALA A 104 -6.10 -10.75 -0.22
CA ALA A 104 -7.23 -11.13 -1.06
C ALA A 104 -7.21 -12.63 -1.43
N VAL A 105 -6.02 -13.16 -1.75
CA VAL A 105 -5.83 -14.59 -2.03
C VAL A 105 -6.04 -15.44 -0.77
N SER A 106 -5.45 -15.05 0.36
CA SER A 106 -5.61 -15.74 1.65
C SER A 106 -7.08 -15.78 2.09
N ARG A 107 -7.81 -14.69 1.92
CA ARG A 107 -9.23 -14.62 2.23
C ARG A 107 -10.07 -15.58 1.39
N LYS A 108 -9.78 -15.67 0.08
CA LYS A 108 -10.44 -16.63 -0.82
C LYS A 108 -10.18 -18.08 -0.41
N LEU A 109 -9.01 -18.36 0.17
CA LEU A 109 -8.68 -19.67 0.73
C LEU A 109 -9.44 -19.97 2.03
N ILE A 110 -9.58 -19.00 2.94
CA ILE A 110 -10.25 -19.20 4.26
C ILE A 110 -11.74 -19.47 4.11
N VAL A 111 -12.42 -18.74 3.20
CA VAL A 111 -13.88 -18.84 3.01
C VAL A 111 -14.27 -20.07 2.17
N MET A 112 -13.30 -20.79 1.60
CA MET A 112 -13.58 -21.90 0.69
C MET A 112 -14.22 -23.10 1.44
N PRO A 113 -15.44 -23.53 1.05
CA PRO A 113 -16.12 -24.63 1.75
C PRO A 113 -15.39 -25.97 1.57
N PRO A 114 -15.21 -26.77 2.64
CA PRO A 114 -14.48 -28.06 2.60
C PRO A 114 -15.16 -29.14 1.75
N GLY A 115 -16.43 -28.94 1.36
CA GLY A 115 -17.22 -29.87 0.54
C GLY A 115 -17.25 -29.56 -0.96
N VAL A 116 -16.75 -28.41 -1.40
CA VAL A 116 -16.62 -28.06 -2.84
C VAL A 116 -15.31 -28.66 -3.37
N GLN A 117 -15.13 -29.95 -3.15
CA GLN A 117 -14.21 -30.77 -3.91
C GLN A 117 -14.78 -30.86 -5.33
N LYS A 118 -14.46 -29.91 -6.21
CA LYS A 118 -14.77 -30.09 -7.63
C LYS A 118 -13.56 -30.13 -8.53
N ASN A 119 -12.46 -29.43 -8.24
CA ASN A 119 -11.20 -29.70 -8.94
C ASN A 119 -9.98 -29.44 -8.03
N PRO A 120 -9.12 -30.45 -7.73
CA PRO A 120 -7.86 -30.23 -7.00
C PRO A 120 -6.92 -29.23 -7.70
N SER A 121 -7.13 -28.97 -9.00
CA SER A 121 -6.44 -27.92 -9.75
C SER A 121 -6.69 -26.51 -9.21
N ASP A 122 -7.87 -26.23 -8.65
CA ASP A 122 -8.22 -24.88 -8.19
C ASP A 122 -7.46 -24.54 -6.90
N LEU A 123 -7.36 -25.51 -5.99
CA LEU A 123 -6.54 -25.41 -4.78
C LEU A 123 -5.06 -25.25 -5.13
N LEU A 124 -4.55 -26.05 -6.07
CA LEU A 124 -3.16 -25.94 -6.54
C LEU A 124 -2.89 -24.59 -7.21
N GLY A 125 -3.83 -24.08 -8.02
CA GLY A 125 -3.72 -22.77 -8.66
C GLY A 125 -3.71 -21.63 -7.65
N LEU A 126 -4.59 -21.66 -6.64
CA LEU A 126 -4.60 -20.69 -5.54
C LEU A 126 -3.34 -20.76 -4.69
N GLY A 127 -2.85 -21.96 -4.38
CA GLY A 127 -1.58 -22.16 -3.66
C GLY A 127 -0.38 -21.63 -4.45
N PHE A 128 -0.31 -21.92 -5.75
CA PHE A 128 0.74 -21.40 -6.63
C PHE A 128 0.69 -19.87 -6.73
N ALA A 129 -0.50 -19.28 -6.88
CA ALA A 129 -0.68 -17.83 -6.88
C ALA A 129 -0.21 -17.19 -5.56
N ALA A 130 -0.55 -17.79 -4.41
CA ALA A 130 -0.10 -17.31 -3.11
C ALA A 130 1.43 -17.33 -2.99
N VAL A 131 2.09 -18.41 -3.41
CA VAL A 131 3.56 -18.53 -3.41
C VAL A 131 4.20 -17.52 -4.37
N ALA A 132 3.64 -17.34 -5.57
CA ALA A 132 4.14 -16.37 -6.55
C ALA A 132 4.02 -14.92 -6.05
N LEU A 133 2.92 -14.57 -5.38
CA LEU A 133 2.73 -13.26 -4.75
C LEU A 133 3.68 -13.06 -3.57
N ALA A 134 3.84 -14.07 -2.71
CA ALA A 134 4.79 -14.01 -1.59
C ALA A 134 6.24 -13.84 -2.06
N ALA A 135 6.65 -14.57 -3.12
CA ALA A 135 7.96 -14.42 -3.73
C ALA A 135 8.16 -13.03 -4.33
N SER A 136 7.14 -12.50 -5.01
CA SER A 136 7.15 -11.14 -5.57
C SER A 136 7.27 -10.07 -4.48
N TYR A 137 6.50 -10.19 -3.40
CA TYR A 137 6.58 -9.33 -2.22
C TYR A 137 7.97 -9.37 -1.58
N TRP A 138 8.52 -10.58 -1.38
CA TRP A 138 9.85 -10.76 -0.81
C TRP A 138 10.94 -10.10 -1.67
N LEU A 139 10.88 -10.28 -2.99
CA LEU A 139 11.84 -9.67 -3.92
C LEU A 139 11.77 -8.14 -3.90
N VAL A 140 10.58 -7.57 -4.01
CA VAL A 140 10.38 -6.11 -3.95
C VAL A 140 10.91 -5.55 -2.64
N ARG A 141 10.54 -6.15 -1.50
CA ARG A 141 11.02 -5.75 -0.18
C ARG A 141 12.54 -5.81 -0.06
N ASN A 142 13.17 -6.89 -0.53
CA ASN A 142 14.61 -7.07 -0.44
C ASN A 142 15.38 -6.03 -1.30
N THR A 143 14.87 -5.70 -2.48
CA THR A 143 15.49 -4.66 -3.34
C THR A 143 15.39 -3.25 -2.77
N GLN A 144 14.38 -2.95 -1.95
CA GLN A 144 14.24 -1.66 -1.30
C GLN A 144 15.12 -1.54 -0.05
N ILE A 145 15.28 -2.62 0.73
CA ILE A 145 16.19 -2.67 1.89
C ILE A 145 17.64 -2.41 1.45
N ASN A 146 18.06 -2.94 0.30
CA ASN A 146 19.41 -2.76 -0.22
C ASN A 146 19.70 -1.36 -0.84
N ARG A 147 18.70 -0.46 -0.88
CA ARG A 147 18.87 0.92 -1.38
C ARG A 147 19.10 1.95 -0.28
N GLN A 148 19.29 1.55 0.99
CA GLN A 148 19.70 2.50 2.02
C GLN A 148 21.11 3.03 1.69
N PRO A 149 21.29 4.36 1.52
CA PRO A 149 22.60 4.92 1.19
C PRO A 149 23.58 4.68 2.35
N PRO A 150 24.89 4.52 2.07
CA PRO A 150 25.90 4.55 3.11
C PRO A 150 25.72 5.84 3.91
N ARG A 151 25.65 5.75 5.24
CA ARG A 151 25.86 6.91 6.09
C ARG A 151 27.24 7.49 5.77
N THR A 152 27.32 8.46 4.87
CA THR A 152 28.42 9.40 4.89
C THR A 152 28.23 10.24 6.14
N ALA A 153 28.86 9.79 7.21
CA ALA A 153 29.21 10.65 8.32
C ALA A 153 29.84 11.94 7.74
N PRO A 154 29.51 13.12 8.26
CA PRO A 154 30.09 14.35 7.77
C PRO A 154 31.59 14.30 8.05
N THR A 155 32.39 14.30 6.98
CA THR A 155 33.80 14.68 7.04
C THR A 155 33.85 16.16 7.35
N THR A 156 33.66 16.54 8.61
CA THR A 156 33.97 17.89 9.07
C THR A 156 35.41 17.91 9.55
N ALA A 157 36.24 18.45 8.65
CA ALA A 157 37.45 19.21 8.92
C ALA A 157 38.60 18.48 9.65
N CYS A 158 39.55 18.00 8.85
CA CYS A 158 40.94 18.33 9.11
C CYS A 158 41.06 19.87 9.13
N LEU A 159 41.15 20.46 10.31
CA LEU A 159 41.84 21.72 10.51
C LEU A 159 43.07 21.38 11.34
N ASP A 160 44.15 21.08 10.61
CA ASP A 160 45.52 21.16 11.12
C ASP A 160 45.73 22.59 11.65
N GLY A 161 45.73 22.74 12.97
CA GLY A 161 46.31 23.89 13.62
C GLY A 161 47.83 23.73 13.62
N ASP A 162 48.48 24.20 12.55
CA ASP A 162 49.92 24.35 12.48
C ASP A 162 50.39 25.34 13.58
N PRO A 163 51.42 25.03 14.40
CA PRO A 163 51.89 25.91 15.44
C PRO A 163 52.81 26.99 14.84
N SER A 164 52.41 28.25 14.93
CA SER A 164 53.29 29.38 14.60
C SER A 164 54.44 29.55 15.62
N PRO A 165 55.64 30.00 15.17
CA PRO A 165 56.93 29.83 15.86
C PRO A 165 57.15 30.78 17.05
N PRO A 166 58.18 30.54 17.91
CA PRO A 166 58.41 31.34 19.10
C PRO A 166 58.89 32.74 18.72
N ARG A 167 58.19 33.76 19.23
CA ARG A 167 58.69 35.14 19.24
C ARG A 167 59.48 35.39 20.51
N ASP A 168 60.79 35.42 20.32
CA ASP A 168 61.79 35.81 21.30
C ASP A 168 61.84 37.34 21.44
N GLY A 169 62.08 37.82 22.67
CA GLY A 169 62.74 39.10 22.92
C GLY A 169 61.91 40.32 23.36
N GLY A 170 61.97 40.62 24.67
CA GLY A 170 62.54 41.91 25.11
C GLY A 170 61.64 42.95 25.80
N GLY A 171 61.71 43.00 27.15
CA GLY A 171 62.04 44.23 27.91
C GLY A 171 60.93 45.21 28.31
N GLY A 172 60.85 45.50 29.62
CA GLY A 172 60.47 46.83 30.10
C GLY A 172 59.58 46.89 31.36
N ALA A 173 60.20 47.34 32.45
CA ALA A 173 59.64 47.87 33.72
C ALA A 173 59.14 46.87 34.77
#